data_AF-A0A7C7FSY2-F1
#
_entry.id   AF-A0A7C7FSY2-F1
#
_cell.length_a   1.000
_cell.length_b   1.000
_cell.length_c   1.000
_cell.angle_alpha   90.00
_cell.angle_beta   90.00
_cell.angle_gamma   90.00
#
_symmetry.space_group_name_H-M   'P 1'
#
loop_
_entity.id
_entity.type
_entity.pdbx_description
1 polymer ?
#
loop_
_entity_poly.entity_id
_entity_poly.type
_entity_poly.pdbx_seq_one_letter_code
_entity_poly.pdbx_strand_id
1 'polypeptide(L)' 'MPIEHIVLLEKKETATEEQLNSFLEAAKQLKDKVPGILDVKHGENFTDRAPHS' A
#
# COMPACT_ATOMS: atom_id res chain seq x y z
N MET A 1 10.37 -20.77 2.23
CA MET A 1 10.23 -20.13 0.90
C MET A 1 9.50 -18.81 1.12
N PRO A 2 10.06 -17.66 0.71
CA PRO A 2 9.35 -16.37 0.79
C PRO A 2 8.20 -16.34 -0.23
N ILE A 3 7.12 -15.63 0.11
CA ILE A 3 5.96 -15.42 -0.75
C ILE A 3 5.85 -13.92 -1.02
N GLU A 4 5.70 -13.53 -2.28
CA GLU A 4 5.33 -12.16 -2.65
C GLU A 4 3.81 -12.02 -2.64
N HIS A 5 3.30 -11.12 -1.80
CA HIS A 5 1.88 -10.78 -1.72
C HIS A 5 1.69 -9.34 -2.21
N ILE A 6 1.07 -9.18 -3.38
CA ILE A 6 0.84 -7.87 -4.01
C ILE A 6 -0.65 -7.50 -3.89
N VAL A 7 -0.92 -6.30 -3.39
CA VAL A 7 -2.27 -5.74 -3.27
C VAL A 7 -2.32 -4.42 -4.03
N LEU A 8 -3.34 -4.23 -4.85
CA LEU A 8 -3.64 -2.96 -5.52
C LEU A 8 -4.74 -2.24 -4.77
N LEU A 9 -4.59 -0.92 -4.58
CA LEU A 9 -5.52 -0.09 -3.84
C LEU A 9 -6.12 0.95 -4.76
N GLU A 10 -7.43 1.10 -4.72
CA GLU A 10 -8.15 2.17 -5.39
C GLU A 10 -8.67 3.15 -4.33
N LYS A 11 -8.35 4.43 -4.51
CA LYS A 11 -8.72 5.48 -3.59
C LYS A 11 -10.19 5.86 -3.82
N LYS A 12 -10.96 6.00 -2.74
CA LYS A 12 -12.31 6.61 -2.83
C LYS A 12 -12.18 8.09 -3.20
N GLU A 13 -13.13 8.62 -3.97
CA GLU A 13 -13.17 10.05 -4.35
C GLU A 13 -13.10 10.99 -3.13
N THR A 14 -13.66 10.59 -2.00
CA THR A 14 -13.70 11.39 -0.77
C THR A 14 -12.47 11.24 0.13
N ALA A 15 -11.52 10.36 -0.22
CA ALA A 15 -10.34 10.17 0.61
C ALA A 15 -9.38 11.35 0.44
N THR A 16 -8.79 11.81 1.54
CA THR A 16 -7.75 12.85 1.49
C THR A 16 -6.38 12.22 1.25
N GLU A 17 -5.42 13.01 0.78
CA GLU A 17 -4.01 12.58 0.69
C GLU A 17 -3.45 12.23 2.06
N GLU A 18 -3.82 12.97 3.10
CA GLU A 18 -3.41 12.70 4.48
C GLU A 18 -3.89 11.33 4.97
N GLN A 19 -5.14 10.95 4.64
CA GLN A 19 -5.67 9.62 4.95
C GLN A 19 -4.92 8.51 4.22
N LEU A 20 -4.62 8.73 2.93
CA LEU A 20 -3.84 7.77 2.14
C LEU A 20 -2.43 7.61 2.70
N ASN A 21 -1.73 8.71 2.96
CA ASN A 21 -0.37 8.70 3.53
C ASN A 21 -0.34 8.04 4.90
N SER A 22 -1.32 8.36 5.76
CA SER A 22 -1.46 7.73 7.08
C SER A 22 -1.67 6.22 6.97
N PHE A 23 -2.48 5.77 6.01
CA PHE A 23 -2.68 4.34 5.75
C PHE A 23 -1.39 3.66 5.27
N LEU A 24 -0.68 4.26 4.30
CA LEU A 24 0.54 3.69 3.73
C LEU A 24 1.67 3.58 4.77
N GLU A 25 1.83 4.59 5.62
CA GLU A 25 2.80 4.58 6.72
C GLU A 25 2.42 3.55 7.80
N ALA A 26 1.13 3.41 8.12
CA ALA A 26 0.68 2.35 9.03
C ALA A 26 0.93 0.94 8.44
N ALA A 27 0.76 0.76 7.12
CA ALA A 27 1.02 -0.51 6.45
C ALA A 27 2.52 -0.90 6.50
N LYS A 28 3.44 0.06 6.30
CA LYS A 28 4.89 -0.18 6.44
C LYS A 28 5.27 -0.72 7.82
N GLN A 29 4.61 -0.27 8.87
CA GLN A 29 4.88 -0.70 10.25
C GLN A 29 4.41 -2.12 10.56
N LEU A 30 3.67 -2.78 9.65
CA LEU A 30 3.22 -4.17 9.88
C LEU A 30 4.38 -5.15 10.01
N LYS A 31 5.50 -4.89 9.34
CA LYS A 31 6.72 -5.72 9.46
C LYS A 31 7.25 -5.78 10.90
N ASP A 32 7.04 -4.72 11.68
CA ASP A 32 7.51 -4.63 13.06
C ASP A 32 6.50 -5.22 14.06
N LYS A 33 5.27 -5.50 13.62
CA LYS A 33 4.15 -5.94 14.48
C LYS A 33 3.68 -7.36 14.20
N VAL A 34 3.86 -7.87 12.98
CA VAL A 34 3.35 -9.17 12.54
C VAL A 34 4.51 -10.12 12.26
N PRO A 35 4.70 -11.16 13.08
CA PRO A 35 5.74 -12.16 12.85
C PRO A 35 5.59 -12.83 11.47
N GLY A 36 6.70 -12.97 10.75
CA GLY A 36 6.74 -13.61 9.43
C GLY A 36 6.61 -12.66 8.24
N ILE A 37 6.26 -11.38 8.47
CA ILE A 37 6.43 -10.36 7.43
C ILE A 37 7.91 -10.01 7.31
N LEU A 38 8.49 -10.26 6.13
CA LEU A 38 9.89 -9.98 5.86
C LEU A 38 10.13 -8.51 5.49
N ASP A 39 9.23 -7.94 4.69
CA ASP A 39 9.30 -6.54 4.27
C ASP A 39 7.92 -6.05 3.78
N VAL A 40 7.70 -4.73 3.81
CA VAL A 40 6.51 -4.07 3.25
C VAL A 40 6.94 -2.83 2.48
N LYS A 41 6.57 -2.77 1.21
CA LYS A 41 6.83 -1.62 0.32
C LYS A 41 5.52 -1.19 -0.33
N HIS A 42 5.44 0.08 -0.67
CA HIS A 42 4.37 0.64 -1.49
C HIS A 42 4.97 1.58 -2.54
N GLY A 43 4.20 1.83 -3.59
CA GLY A 43 4.53 2.78 -4.65
C GLY A 43 3.24 3.34 -5.24
N GLU A 44 3.38 4.47 -5.92
CA GLU A 44 2.27 5.09 -6.63
C GLU A 44 2.13 4.48 -8.03
N ASN A 45 0.92 4.52 -8.57
CA ASN A 45 0.72 4.18 -9.97
C ASN A 45 1.44 5.22 -10.84
N PHE A 46 2.30 4.76 -11.74
CA PHE A 46 3.12 5.60 -12.62
C PHE A 46 2.66 5.53 -14.08
N THR A 47 1.54 4.87 -14.36
CA THR A 47 1.00 4.70 -15.72
C THR A 47 -0.49 5.08 -15.79
N ASP A 48 -0.93 5.46 -16.98
CA ASP A 48 -2.33 5.74 -17.32
C ASP A 48 -3.14 4.48 -17.68
N ARG A 49 -2.57 3.28 -17.47
CA ARG A 49 -3.22 2.00 -17.80
C ARG A 49 -4.25 1.55 -16.76
N ALA A 50 -4.28 2.19 -15.59
CA ALA A 50 -5.31 1.94 -14.59
C ALA A 50 -6.51 2.86 -14.86
N PRO A 51 -7.76 2.36 -14.76
CA PRO A 51 -8.95 3.14 -15.07
C PRO A 51 -9.18 4.33 -14.12
N HIS A 52 -8.57 4.30 -12.93
CA HIS A 52 -8.71 5.31 -11.88
C HIS A 52 -7.33 5.58 -11.27
N SER A 53 -6.57 6.50 -11.86
CA SER A 53 -5.26 6.99 -11.39
C SER A 53 -5.40 8.32 -10.68
#